data_AF-A0A8S1EZY6-F1
#
_entry.id   AF-A0A8S1EZY6-F1
#
_cell.length_a   1.000
_cell.length_b   1.000
_cell.length_c   1.000
_cell.angle_alpha   90.00
_cell.angle_beta   90.00
_cell.angle_gamma   90.00
#
_symmetry.space_group_name_H-M   'P 1'
#
loop_
_entity.id
_entity.type
_entity.pdbx_description
1 polymer ?
#
loop_
_entity_poly.entity_id
_entity_poly.type
_entity_poly.pdbx_seq_one_letter_code
_entity_poly.pdbx_strand_id
1 'polypeptide(L)'
;MRILLVPLLLTVSDGSSREYGAYSSSYVHMSVVNPTTNDRRDFCANYQQFRDKSRALPETFEQADGFALDWWEGRAGETHICPLPERFRPIEKYPGKIIPLNYRIDDDGTACTKPFTVNRTAFRNATQFQEDQLIAGNASAVLFLMDRGRQFVQGWKDYLFSDFYDPYVDPKRSIPTFYFYRQPFFDEILKLSRLNGTQIGEDLEIRLFRPKNGVMDGSTIVIWFLAMICVTGGGVWAFHRHRHGKDTALADNEIQQRSSSDADTFCVKYSNFIVIGVLMAFLLFVIMIGYFFRTALVCVFNVMLILFGTLSIQGCLSALLSNFAISSSGWYRARMEWFPLKLSCGLTTKPTYSSMVLGLFGTIICAIWFFNRLNPYAFILLDFINVTLCLHILKTLRLPSLKWITTLMVCMFVYDAVMVFMTPYWTKNGCSVMLEVATGIDCSASHDNSSGYPLPPIEYSHTPEKFPMLMQVMHFDPMISCIDLSVERGFQMTILGLGDIIIPGYLVSHGFTMNGFDEKARIIYGTVTVIGYGVGLIATFIALYLMKMAQPALIYLVPFTLIPFCVVALIRGEFMSVWNGVPFERPILECLTASRNSGEDGEALAPQPSASPDREGVEQESTQ
;
A
#
# COMPACT_ATOMS: atom_id res chain seq x y z
N MET A 1 -29.28 -27.17 28.67
CA MET A 1 -29.13 -25.78 28.19
C MET A 1 -28.09 -25.79 27.08
N ARG A 2 -28.56 -25.94 25.83
CA ARG A 2 -27.72 -26.13 24.64
C ARG A 2 -27.06 -24.79 24.28
N ILE A 3 -25.74 -24.75 24.32
CA ILE A 3 -24.92 -23.64 23.81
C ILE A 3 -25.00 -23.71 22.29
N LEU A 4 -25.66 -22.71 21.69
CA LEU A 4 -25.73 -22.52 20.24
C LEU A 4 -24.32 -22.16 19.75
N LEU A 5 -23.58 -23.17 19.27
CA LEU A 5 -22.56 -22.95 18.26
C LEU A 5 -23.29 -22.47 17.01
N VAL A 6 -23.22 -21.18 16.71
CA VAL A 6 -23.56 -20.66 15.38
C VAL A 6 -22.43 -21.12 14.47
N PRO A 7 -22.67 -22.04 13.51
CA PRO A 7 -21.69 -22.28 12.48
C PRO A 7 -21.68 -21.02 11.62
N LEU A 8 -20.51 -20.38 11.54
CA LEU A 8 -20.21 -19.34 10.56
C LEU A 8 -20.20 -20.02 9.19
N LEU A 9 -21.40 -20.34 8.69
CA LEU A 9 -21.61 -20.86 7.35
C LEU A 9 -21.30 -19.70 6.41
N LEU A 10 -20.09 -19.75 5.84
CA LEU A 10 -19.69 -19.02 4.65
C LEU A 10 -20.72 -19.33 3.56
N THR A 11 -21.80 -18.54 3.49
CA THR A 11 -22.53 -18.36 2.25
C THR A 11 -21.62 -17.55 1.35
N VAL A 12 -20.75 -18.25 0.63
CA VAL A 12 -20.07 -17.74 -0.55
C VAL A 12 -21.20 -17.40 -1.53
N SER A 13 -21.66 -16.15 -1.46
CA SER A 13 -22.43 -15.57 -2.54
C SER A 13 -21.46 -15.49 -3.70
N ASP A 14 -21.71 -16.32 -4.72
CA ASP A 14 -21.00 -16.33 -5.99
C ASP A 14 -21.35 -15.03 -6.74
N GLY A 15 -20.83 -13.92 -6.22
CA GLY A 15 -20.86 -12.62 -6.88
C GLY A 15 -19.86 -12.69 -8.01
N SER A 16 -20.32 -13.16 -9.18
CA SER A 16 -19.74 -13.05 -10.52
C SER A 16 -18.44 -12.24 -10.53
N SER A 17 -17.36 -12.87 -10.07
CA SER A 17 -16.04 -12.30 -10.06
C SER A 17 -15.55 -12.31 -11.50
N ARG A 18 -14.89 -11.23 -11.94
CA ARG A 18 -14.23 -11.15 -13.25
C ARG A 18 -13.59 -12.52 -13.54
N GLU A 19 -14.08 -13.23 -14.56
CA GLU A 19 -13.35 -14.38 -15.08
C GLU A 19 -12.05 -13.84 -15.68
N TYR A 20 -11.02 -13.70 -14.84
CA TYR A 20 -9.68 -13.45 -15.29
C TYR A 20 -9.32 -14.57 -16.27
N GLY A 21 -8.83 -14.18 -17.45
CA GLY A 21 -8.37 -15.12 -18.47
C GLY A 21 -7.14 -15.89 -18.04
N ALA A 22 -6.36 -16.38 -19.01
CA ALA A 22 -5.08 -17.01 -18.71
C ALA A 22 -4.12 -16.05 -17.96
N TYR A 23 -4.34 -14.73 -18.06
CA TYR A 23 -3.40 -13.70 -17.64
C TYR A 23 -4.02 -12.55 -16.84
N SER A 24 -3.21 -11.92 -15.98
CA SER A 24 -3.54 -10.75 -15.13
C SER A 24 -3.58 -9.43 -15.90
N SER A 25 -2.87 -9.33 -17.02
CA SER A 25 -2.72 -8.16 -17.87
C SER A 25 -2.65 -8.59 -19.34
N SER A 26 -2.62 -7.66 -20.29
CA SER A 26 -2.47 -7.93 -21.72
C SER A 26 -1.02 -7.92 -22.19
N TYR A 27 -0.07 -7.48 -21.37
CA TYR A 27 1.35 -7.39 -21.74
C TYR A 27 1.99 -8.76 -22.01
N VAL A 28 2.86 -8.82 -23.02
CA VAL A 28 3.63 -10.00 -23.41
C VAL A 28 5.04 -9.59 -23.83
N HIS A 29 6.01 -10.48 -23.65
CA HIS A 29 7.33 -10.29 -24.21
C HIS A 29 7.35 -10.69 -25.68
N MET A 30 7.88 -9.80 -26.51
CA MET A 30 8.12 -10.01 -27.93
C MET A 30 9.62 -10.00 -28.17
N SER A 31 10.20 -11.17 -28.39
CA SER A 31 11.62 -11.30 -28.73
C SER A 31 11.77 -11.36 -30.25
N VAL A 32 12.62 -10.48 -30.79
CA VAL A 32 12.99 -10.48 -32.20
C VAL A 32 14.41 -11.02 -32.31
N VAL A 33 14.57 -12.06 -33.13
CA VAL A 33 15.84 -12.74 -33.35
C VAL A 33 16.14 -12.75 -34.84
N ASN A 34 17.37 -12.36 -35.19
CA ASN A 34 17.89 -12.65 -36.52
C ASN A 34 18.65 -13.99 -36.45
N PRO A 35 18.13 -15.08 -37.05
CA PRO A 35 18.76 -16.39 -37.00
C PRO A 35 20.10 -16.43 -37.72
N THR A 36 20.38 -15.48 -38.63
CA THR A 36 21.67 -15.42 -39.35
C THR A 36 22.79 -14.77 -38.53
N THR A 37 22.47 -13.76 -37.72
CA THR A 37 23.47 -13.04 -36.91
C THR A 37 23.46 -13.47 -35.45
N ASN A 38 22.41 -14.16 -35.02
CA ASN A 38 22.09 -14.47 -33.63
C ASN A 38 21.93 -13.21 -32.75
N ASP A 39 21.65 -12.06 -33.37
CA ASP A 39 21.30 -10.84 -32.65
C ASP A 39 19.85 -10.96 -32.16
N ARG A 40 19.66 -10.74 -30.85
CA ARG A 40 18.36 -10.80 -30.19
C ARG A 40 18.05 -9.48 -29.50
N ARG A 41 16.80 -9.03 -29.61
CA ARG A 41 16.26 -7.93 -28.80
C ARG A 41 14.87 -8.26 -28.29
N ASP A 42 14.61 -7.86 -27.05
CA ASP A 42 13.35 -8.11 -26.37
C ASP A 42 12.55 -6.81 -26.25
N PHE A 43 11.28 -6.88 -26.60
CA PHE A 43 10.30 -5.80 -26.60
C PHE A 43 9.06 -6.22 -25.82
N CYS A 44 8.14 -5.27 -25.65
CA CYS A 44 6.86 -5.47 -24.98
C CYS A 44 5.72 -5.17 -25.94
N ALA A 45 4.76 -6.08 -26.04
CA ALA A 45 3.55 -5.95 -26.86
C ALA A 45 2.31 -6.26 -26.02
N ASN A 46 1.12 -5.98 -26.53
CA ASN A 46 -0.14 -6.38 -25.90
C ASN A 46 -0.80 -7.50 -26.69
N TYR A 47 -1.44 -8.43 -26.00
CA TYR A 47 -2.10 -9.59 -26.59
C TYR A 47 -3.61 -9.49 -26.49
N GLN A 48 -4.30 -9.60 -27.63
CA GLN A 48 -5.75 -9.45 -27.73
C GLN A 48 -6.54 -10.47 -26.91
N GLN A 49 -6.09 -11.73 -26.91
CA GLN A 49 -6.85 -12.84 -26.34
C GLN A 49 -6.42 -13.17 -24.91
N PHE A 50 -5.80 -12.22 -24.20
CA PHE A 50 -5.29 -12.43 -22.84
C PHE A 50 -6.37 -12.85 -21.82
N ARG A 51 -7.63 -12.51 -22.12
CA ARG A 51 -8.81 -12.88 -21.33
C ARG A 51 -9.35 -14.28 -21.64
N ASP A 52 -8.86 -14.94 -22.67
CA ASP A 52 -9.27 -16.30 -23.04
C ASP A 52 -8.35 -17.34 -22.38
N LYS A 53 -8.92 -18.26 -21.60
CA LYS A 53 -8.17 -19.34 -20.95
C LYS A 53 -7.71 -20.42 -21.93
N SER A 54 -8.37 -20.55 -23.08
CA SER A 54 -8.08 -21.60 -24.06
C SER A 54 -6.85 -21.30 -24.92
N ARG A 55 -6.41 -20.04 -24.98
CA ARG A 55 -5.32 -19.57 -25.83
C ARG A 55 -4.18 -18.95 -25.02
N ALA A 56 -3.57 -19.78 -24.18
CA ALA A 56 -2.38 -19.39 -23.44
C ALA A 56 -1.14 -19.45 -24.36
N LEU A 57 -0.35 -18.36 -24.35
CA LEU A 57 0.99 -18.29 -24.89
C LEU A 57 1.99 -19.15 -24.10
N PRO A 58 3.08 -19.59 -24.75
CA PRO A 58 4.18 -20.31 -24.12
C PRO A 58 4.88 -19.49 -23.03
N GLU A 59 5.43 -20.18 -22.03
CA GLU A 59 6.00 -19.53 -20.83
C GLU A 59 7.43 -19.02 -21.03
N THR A 60 8.16 -19.68 -21.91
CA THR A 60 9.59 -19.45 -22.11
C THR A 60 9.88 -19.22 -23.58
N PHE A 61 10.98 -18.51 -23.85
CA PHE A 61 11.46 -18.24 -25.19
C PHE A 61 11.70 -19.51 -26.03
N GLU A 62 12.13 -20.60 -25.41
CA GLU A 62 12.43 -21.87 -26.10
C GLU A 62 11.16 -22.63 -26.53
N GLN A 63 10.06 -22.45 -25.80
CA GLN A 63 8.76 -23.05 -26.11
C GLN A 63 7.92 -22.16 -27.03
N ALA A 64 8.34 -20.93 -27.27
CA ALA A 64 7.61 -19.96 -28.07
C ALA A 64 7.68 -20.30 -29.56
N ASP A 65 6.52 -20.28 -30.22
CA ASP A 65 6.45 -20.43 -31.67
C ASP A 65 7.20 -19.27 -32.35
N GLY A 66 8.03 -19.64 -33.32
CA GLY A 66 8.75 -18.71 -34.18
C GLY A 66 7.91 -18.29 -35.36
N PHE A 67 7.58 -17.00 -35.45
CA PHE A 67 6.91 -16.43 -36.62
C PHE A 67 7.91 -15.66 -37.47
N ALA A 68 8.04 -16.03 -38.74
CA ALA A 68 8.83 -15.25 -39.69
C ALA A 68 8.10 -13.94 -40.01
N LEU A 69 8.81 -12.82 -39.94
CA LEU A 69 8.23 -11.53 -40.32
C LEU A 69 8.08 -11.46 -41.84
N ASP A 70 6.91 -11.05 -42.30
CA ASP A 70 6.64 -10.82 -43.73
C ASP A 70 5.65 -9.66 -43.90
N TRP A 71 5.48 -9.17 -45.12
CA TRP A 71 4.66 -8.00 -45.41
C TRP A 71 3.41 -8.34 -46.20
N TRP A 72 2.46 -7.41 -46.17
CA TRP A 72 1.22 -7.55 -46.93
C TRP A 72 1.49 -7.54 -48.45
N GLU A 73 1.02 -8.58 -49.15
CA GLU A 73 1.25 -8.86 -50.58
C GLU A 73 2.74 -8.99 -50.95
N GLY A 74 3.59 -9.39 -50.01
CA GLY A 74 5.04 -9.55 -50.24
C GLY A 74 5.75 -8.23 -50.57
N ARG A 75 5.11 -7.09 -50.30
CA ARG A 75 5.68 -5.76 -50.56
C ARG A 75 6.39 -5.25 -49.31
N ALA A 76 7.71 -5.21 -49.36
CA ALA A 76 8.54 -4.75 -48.25
C ALA A 76 8.09 -3.36 -47.73
N GLY A 77 7.76 -3.29 -46.44
CA GLY A 77 7.32 -2.08 -45.76
C GLY A 77 5.83 -1.75 -45.89
N GLU A 78 5.05 -2.55 -46.64
CA GLU A 78 3.62 -2.33 -46.80
C GLU A 78 2.85 -2.73 -45.54
N THR A 79 2.15 -1.76 -44.94
CA THR A 79 1.38 -1.92 -43.70
C THR A 79 -0.10 -1.57 -43.89
N HIS A 80 -0.48 -1.14 -45.10
CA HIS A 80 -1.86 -0.86 -45.47
C HIS A 80 -2.48 -2.10 -46.11
N ILE A 81 -3.62 -2.51 -45.57
CA ILE A 81 -4.38 -3.65 -46.13
C ILE A 81 -5.10 -3.29 -47.44
N CYS A 82 -5.46 -2.01 -47.60
CA CYS A 82 -6.11 -1.49 -48.78
C CYS A 82 -5.05 -0.85 -49.71
N PRO A 83 -5.22 -0.92 -51.05
CA PRO A 83 -6.28 -1.61 -51.78
C PRO A 83 -6.17 -3.14 -51.66
N LEU A 84 -7.32 -3.80 -51.59
CA LEU A 84 -7.37 -5.27 -51.66
C LEU A 84 -6.85 -5.74 -53.02
N PRO A 85 -6.26 -6.96 -53.08
CA PRO A 85 -5.89 -7.57 -54.36
C PRO A 85 -7.10 -7.63 -55.29
N GLU A 86 -6.85 -7.45 -56.59
CA GLU A 86 -7.89 -7.56 -57.61
C GLU A 86 -8.61 -8.91 -57.49
N ARG A 87 -9.92 -8.94 -57.76
CA ARG A 87 -10.80 -10.10 -57.56
C ARG A 87 -10.34 -11.42 -58.21
N PHE A 88 -9.40 -11.34 -59.16
CA PHE A 88 -8.83 -12.46 -59.90
C PHE A 88 -7.43 -12.89 -59.43
N ARG A 89 -6.76 -12.12 -58.56
CA ARG A 89 -5.48 -12.50 -57.96
C ARG A 89 -5.76 -13.23 -56.64
N PRO A 90 -5.23 -14.46 -56.46
CA PRO A 90 -5.33 -15.14 -55.18
C PRO A 90 -4.53 -14.38 -54.12
N ILE A 91 -5.08 -14.28 -52.91
CA ILE A 91 -4.37 -13.73 -51.74
C ILE A 91 -3.13 -14.59 -51.50
N GLU A 92 -1.99 -13.93 -51.28
CA GLU A 92 -0.75 -14.60 -50.93
C GLU A 92 -0.88 -15.37 -49.61
N LYS A 93 -0.19 -16.52 -49.51
CA LYS A 93 -0.30 -17.39 -48.33
C LYS A 93 0.83 -17.10 -47.35
N TYR A 94 0.49 -16.98 -46.07
CA TYR A 94 1.43 -16.62 -45.00
C TYR A 94 1.59 -17.69 -43.90
N PRO A 95 1.85 -18.97 -44.24
CA PRO A 95 1.97 -20.02 -43.22
C PRO A 95 3.21 -19.77 -42.34
N GLY A 96 3.03 -19.79 -41.01
CA GLY A 96 4.12 -19.57 -40.05
C GLY A 96 4.65 -18.14 -40.03
N LYS A 97 3.94 -17.19 -40.65
CA LYS A 97 4.37 -15.79 -40.76
C LYS A 97 3.51 -14.87 -39.91
N ILE A 98 4.11 -13.78 -39.44
CA ILE A 98 3.45 -12.67 -38.75
C ILE A 98 3.48 -11.44 -39.63
N ILE A 99 2.30 -10.84 -39.86
CA ILE A 99 2.14 -9.70 -40.76
C ILE A 99 1.89 -8.43 -39.94
N PRO A 100 2.73 -7.38 -40.09
CA PRO A 100 2.52 -6.10 -39.46
C PRO A 100 1.51 -5.26 -40.27
N LEU A 101 0.40 -4.87 -39.66
CA LEU A 101 -0.59 -3.99 -40.27
C LEU A 101 -0.85 -2.76 -39.41
N ASN A 102 -1.22 -1.64 -40.03
CA ASN A 102 -1.72 -0.50 -39.28
C ASN A 102 -3.01 -0.85 -38.56
N TYR A 103 -3.03 -0.59 -37.25
CA TYR A 103 -4.21 -0.80 -36.42
C TYR A 103 -5.41 0.05 -36.90
N ARG A 104 -5.13 1.27 -37.36
CA ARG A 104 -6.13 2.19 -37.91
C ARG A 104 -6.04 2.20 -39.43
N ILE A 105 -7.19 2.11 -40.10
CA ILE A 105 -7.31 2.22 -41.56
C ILE A 105 -7.48 3.69 -41.91
N ASP A 106 -6.48 4.27 -42.58
CA ASP A 106 -6.53 5.63 -43.10
C ASP A 106 -7.29 5.68 -44.44
N ASP A 107 -7.82 6.85 -44.81
CA ASP A 107 -8.58 6.99 -46.06
C ASP A 107 -7.66 7.18 -47.27
N ASP A 108 -7.40 6.08 -47.97
CA ASP A 108 -6.62 6.08 -49.21
C ASP A 108 -7.49 6.34 -50.46
N GLY A 109 -8.77 6.70 -50.29
CA GLY A 109 -9.72 6.96 -51.38
C GLY A 109 -10.25 5.71 -52.09
N THR A 110 -9.82 4.52 -51.66
CA THR A 110 -10.23 3.24 -52.22
C THR A 110 -11.60 2.80 -51.71
N ALA A 111 -12.31 1.93 -52.44
CA ALA A 111 -13.60 1.41 -51.97
C ALA A 111 -13.49 0.58 -50.67
N CYS A 112 -12.30 0.08 -50.36
CA CYS A 112 -11.96 -0.72 -49.17
C CYS A 112 -11.92 0.12 -47.89
N THR A 113 -11.51 1.40 -47.96
CA THR A 113 -11.36 2.28 -46.79
C THR A 113 -12.67 2.98 -46.41
N LYS A 114 -13.54 3.26 -47.40
CA LYS A 114 -14.82 3.99 -47.21
C LYS A 114 -15.70 3.49 -46.06
N PRO A 115 -15.91 2.18 -45.83
CA PRO A 115 -16.75 1.72 -44.72
C PRO A 115 -16.21 2.11 -43.35
N PHE A 116 -14.90 2.39 -43.23
CA PHE A 116 -14.18 2.60 -41.97
C PHE A 116 -13.86 4.07 -41.68
N THR A 117 -13.95 4.94 -42.68
CA THR A 117 -13.53 6.35 -42.59
C THR A 117 -14.70 7.35 -42.61
N VAL A 118 -15.91 6.91 -43.01
CA VAL A 118 -17.05 7.81 -43.26
C VAL A 118 -17.72 8.35 -42.00
N ASN A 119 -17.76 7.59 -40.90
CA ASN A 119 -18.47 7.96 -39.66
C ASN A 119 -17.55 7.82 -38.43
N ARG A 120 -17.90 8.50 -37.31
CA ARG A 120 -17.16 8.34 -36.03
C ARG A 120 -17.17 6.91 -35.47
N THR A 121 -18.16 6.11 -35.83
CA THR A 121 -18.27 4.68 -35.48
C THR A 121 -17.87 3.77 -36.63
N ALA A 122 -17.42 4.32 -37.75
CA ALA A 122 -17.06 3.55 -38.93
C ALA A 122 -15.87 2.62 -38.68
N PHE A 123 -14.97 2.97 -37.75
CA PHE A 123 -13.84 2.09 -37.37
C PHE A 123 -14.28 0.77 -36.72
N ARG A 124 -15.54 0.63 -36.30
CA ARG A 124 -16.07 -0.62 -35.73
C ARG A 124 -15.86 -1.75 -36.74
N ASN A 125 -15.36 -2.88 -36.25
CA ASN A 125 -15.04 -4.07 -37.06
C ASN A 125 -13.92 -3.89 -38.09
N ALA A 126 -13.21 -2.75 -38.14
CA ALA A 126 -12.07 -2.57 -39.03
C ALA A 126 -10.97 -3.60 -38.74
N THR A 127 -10.68 -3.82 -37.46
CA THR A 127 -9.72 -4.81 -36.96
C THR A 127 -10.13 -6.23 -37.33
N GLN A 128 -11.40 -6.59 -37.12
CA GLN A 128 -11.93 -7.90 -37.52
C GLN A 128 -11.86 -8.10 -39.04
N PHE A 129 -12.13 -7.06 -39.83
CA PHE A 129 -12.00 -7.11 -41.28
C PHE A 129 -10.55 -7.36 -41.71
N GLN A 130 -9.58 -6.68 -41.09
CA GLN A 130 -8.15 -6.90 -41.34
C GLN A 130 -7.74 -8.34 -41.01
N GLU A 131 -8.17 -8.86 -39.86
CA GLU A 131 -7.93 -10.26 -39.47
C GLU A 131 -8.58 -11.25 -40.44
N ASP A 132 -9.82 -11.03 -40.87
CA ASP A 132 -10.52 -11.90 -41.81
C ASP A 132 -9.76 -12.05 -43.15
N GLN A 133 -9.10 -10.99 -43.63
CA GLN A 133 -8.25 -11.08 -44.83
C GLN A 133 -6.97 -11.90 -44.58
N LEU A 134 -6.36 -11.75 -43.41
CA LEU A 134 -5.16 -12.51 -43.03
C LEU A 134 -5.47 -14.00 -42.80
N ILE A 135 -6.64 -14.30 -42.23
CA ILE A 135 -7.16 -15.66 -42.10
C ILE A 135 -7.38 -16.28 -43.49
N ALA A 136 -7.92 -15.52 -44.44
CA ALA A 136 -8.06 -15.97 -45.83
C ALA A 136 -6.69 -16.27 -46.49
N GLY A 137 -5.65 -15.53 -46.12
CA GLY A 137 -4.25 -15.77 -46.49
C GLY A 137 -3.54 -16.86 -45.66
N ASN A 138 -4.23 -17.57 -44.76
CA ASN A 138 -3.63 -18.58 -43.87
C ASN A 138 -2.43 -18.04 -43.04
N ALA A 139 -2.53 -16.80 -42.56
CA ALA A 139 -1.55 -16.20 -41.65
C ALA A 139 -1.63 -16.84 -40.26
N SER A 140 -0.48 -16.98 -39.59
CA SER A 140 -0.41 -17.61 -38.27
C SER A 140 -0.56 -16.64 -37.11
N ALA A 141 -0.16 -15.38 -37.28
CA ALA A 141 -0.33 -14.32 -36.29
C ALA A 141 -0.43 -12.93 -36.95
N VAL A 142 -0.96 -11.95 -36.22
CA VAL A 142 -1.08 -10.55 -36.67
C VAL A 142 -0.40 -9.62 -35.69
N LEU A 143 0.34 -8.64 -36.22
CA LEU A 143 0.93 -7.57 -35.43
C LEU A 143 0.32 -6.22 -35.85
N PHE A 144 -0.57 -5.68 -35.02
CA PHE A 144 -1.15 -4.36 -35.25
C PHE A 144 -0.21 -3.26 -34.73
N LEU A 145 0.19 -2.38 -35.64
CA LEU A 145 1.03 -1.22 -35.36
C LEU A 145 0.16 -0.01 -35.01
N MET A 146 0.39 0.54 -33.82
CA MET A 146 -0.33 1.69 -33.28
C MET A 146 0.59 2.91 -33.13
N ASP A 147 0.05 4.10 -33.34
CA ASP A 147 0.77 5.35 -33.10
C ASP A 147 0.47 5.87 -31.70
N ARG A 148 1.51 5.95 -30.85
CA ARG A 148 1.37 6.38 -29.45
C ARG A 148 0.72 7.76 -29.34
N GLY A 149 -0.45 7.84 -28.72
CA GLY A 149 -1.18 9.08 -28.46
C GLY A 149 -1.91 9.67 -29.67
N ARG A 150 -1.95 8.97 -30.82
CA ARG A 150 -2.71 9.42 -32.00
C ARG A 150 -4.20 9.39 -31.70
N GLN A 151 -4.89 10.48 -32.03
CA GLN A 151 -6.35 10.56 -31.97
C GLN A 151 -6.93 10.18 -33.32
N PHE A 152 -7.68 9.08 -33.37
CA PHE A 152 -8.34 8.63 -34.59
C PHE A 152 -9.79 9.13 -34.69
N VAL A 153 -10.53 9.07 -33.58
CA VAL A 153 -11.90 9.63 -33.45
C VAL A 153 -11.94 10.53 -32.21
N GLN A 154 -12.80 11.54 -32.19
CA GLN A 154 -13.00 12.37 -30.99
C GLN A 154 -13.21 11.52 -29.74
N GLY A 155 -12.28 11.62 -28.80
CA GLY A 155 -12.33 11.00 -27.47
C GLY A 155 -11.42 9.80 -27.23
N TRP A 156 -10.74 9.25 -28.25
CA TRP A 156 -9.94 8.03 -28.11
C TRP A 156 -8.51 8.23 -28.60
N LYS A 157 -7.51 8.08 -27.71
CA LYS A 157 -6.10 8.00 -28.09
C LYS A 157 -5.59 6.58 -28.03
N ASP A 158 -4.74 6.24 -28.99
CA ASP A 158 -4.09 4.93 -29.04
C ASP A 158 -2.96 4.84 -28.01
N TYR A 159 -3.20 4.07 -26.94
CA TYR A 159 -2.22 3.72 -25.93
C TYR A 159 -2.34 2.24 -25.58
N LEU A 160 -1.19 1.60 -25.36
CA LEU A 160 -1.09 0.25 -24.83
C LEU A 160 -1.01 0.31 -23.30
N PHE A 161 -1.88 -0.44 -22.62
CA PHE A 161 -1.98 -0.52 -21.15
C PHE A 161 -2.39 -1.93 -20.72
N SER A 162 -2.23 -2.27 -19.44
CA SER A 162 -2.49 -3.63 -18.93
C SER A 162 -3.85 -4.21 -19.31
N ASP A 163 -4.94 -3.45 -19.24
CA ASP A 163 -6.29 -3.92 -19.54
C ASP A 163 -6.73 -3.73 -21.01
N PHE A 164 -5.79 -3.44 -21.91
CA PHE A 164 -6.09 -3.19 -23.31
C PHE A 164 -6.63 -4.43 -24.04
N TYR A 165 -7.75 -4.27 -24.76
CA TYR A 165 -8.25 -5.20 -25.78
C TYR A 165 -9.15 -4.44 -26.76
N ASP A 166 -9.26 -4.94 -27.98
CA ASP A 166 -10.25 -4.46 -28.95
C ASP A 166 -11.58 -5.22 -28.79
N PRO A 167 -12.68 -4.58 -28.37
CA PRO A 167 -13.97 -5.27 -28.20
C PRO A 167 -14.62 -5.68 -29.53
N TYR A 168 -14.14 -5.17 -30.66
CA TYR A 168 -14.72 -5.47 -31.99
C TYR A 168 -14.09 -6.69 -32.66
N VAL A 169 -13.09 -7.30 -32.04
CA VAL A 169 -12.47 -8.55 -32.50
C VAL A 169 -13.16 -9.73 -31.82
N ASP A 170 -13.69 -10.67 -32.59
CA ASP A 170 -14.28 -11.90 -32.07
C ASP A 170 -13.17 -12.87 -31.64
N PRO A 171 -13.01 -13.14 -30.34
CA PRO A 171 -11.93 -13.99 -29.84
C PRO A 171 -12.02 -15.44 -30.35
N LYS A 172 -13.20 -15.91 -30.75
CA LYS A 172 -13.37 -17.30 -31.25
C LYS A 172 -12.86 -17.45 -32.68
N ARG A 173 -13.02 -16.39 -33.49
CA ARG A 173 -12.68 -16.41 -34.92
C ARG A 173 -11.31 -15.80 -35.20
N SER A 174 -10.78 -14.98 -34.30
CA SER A 174 -9.48 -14.34 -34.47
C SER A 174 -8.31 -15.32 -34.41
N ILE A 175 -7.21 -14.94 -35.04
CA ILE A 175 -5.89 -15.55 -34.88
C ILE A 175 -5.14 -14.86 -33.74
N PRO A 176 -3.98 -15.37 -33.28
CA PRO A 176 -3.17 -14.67 -32.29
C PRO A 176 -2.83 -13.24 -32.74
N THR A 177 -3.45 -12.27 -32.08
CA THR A 177 -3.36 -10.85 -32.42
C THR A 177 -2.60 -10.09 -31.35
N PHE A 178 -1.57 -9.37 -31.79
CA PHE A 178 -0.70 -8.58 -30.95
C PHE A 178 -0.74 -7.11 -31.35
N TYR A 179 -0.51 -6.22 -30.39
CA TYR A 179 -0.45 -4.79 -30.62
C TYR A 179 0.90 -4.25 -30.18
N PHE A 180 1.50 -3.40 -31.02
CA PHE A 180 2.81 -2.83 -30.80
C PHE A 180 2.90 -1.41 -31.34
N TYR A 181 3.82 -0.59 -30.84
CA TYR A 181 3.97 0.77 -31.32
C TYR A 181 4.70 0.83 -32.67
N ARG A 182 4.19 1.63 -33.60
CA ARG A 182 4.73 1.77 -34.97
C ARG A 182 6.16 2.34 -34.98
N GLN A 183 6.44 3.37 -34.19
CA GLN A 183 7.76 4.03 -34.18
C GLN A 183 8.91 3.07 -33.79
N PRO A 184 8.88 2.39 -32.62
CA PRO A 184 9.91 1.41 -32.27
C PRO A 184 10.04 0.24 -33.26
N PHE A 185 8.95 -0.12 -33.94
CA PHE A 185 8.98 -1.19 -34.94
C PHE A 185 9.90 -0.84 -36.11
N PHE A 186 9.69 0.33 -36.73
CA PHE A 186 10.52 0.75 -37.85
C PHE A 186 11.92 1.19 -37.41
N ASP A 187 12.06 1.81 -36.23
CA ASP A 187 13.34 2.36 -35.78
C ASP A 187 14.26 1.35 -35.08
N GLU A 188 13.74 0.30 -34.47
CA GLU A 188 14.55 -0.64 -33.68
C GLU A 188 14.50 -2.05 -34.25
N ILE A 189 13.31 -2.58 -34.55
CA ILE A 189 13.14 -3.96 -35.03
C ILE A 189 13.72 -4.11 -36.44
N LEU A 190 13.34 -3.24 -37.38
CA LEU A 190 13.83 -3.36 -38.76
C LEU A 190 15.32 -3.07 -38.93
N LYS A 191 15.95 -2.34 -37.99
CA LYS A 191 17.41 -2.14 -38.01
C LYS A 191 18.21 -3.42 -37.74
N LEU A 192 17.56 -4.48 -37.23
CA LEU A 192 18.18 -5.79 -37.04
C LEU A 192 18.26 -6.59 -38.35
N SER A 193 17.49 -6.20 -39.38
CA SER A 193 17.55 -6.80 -40.71
C SER A 193 18.76 -6.27 -41.48
N ARG A 194 19.51 -7.15 -42.13
CA ARG A 194 20.76 -6.80 -42.84
C ARG A 194 20.60 -6.48 -44.34
N LEU A 195 19.39 -6.57 -44.91
CA LEU A 195 19.22 -6.60 -46.37
C LEU A 195 18.86 -5.24 -47.00
N ASN A 196 19.54 -4.94 -48.12
CA ASN A 196 19.32 -3.76 -48.96
C ASN A 196 18.05 -3.92 -49.83
N GLY A 197 17.00 -3.18 -49.47
CA GLY A 197 16.04 -2.58 -50.41
C GLY A 197 14.89 -3.43 -50.97
N THR A 198 14.92 -4.77 -50.90
CA THR A 198 13.82 -5.61 -51.47
C THR A 198 13.24 -6.67 -50.52
N GLN A 199 13.99 -7.13 -49.52
CA GLN A 199 13.55 -8.11 -48.51
C GLN A 199 13.81 -7.58 -47.09
N ILE A 200 13.19 -6.44 -46.77
CA ILE A 200 13.40 -5.77 -45.48
C ILE A 200 12.70 -6.61 -44.40
N GLY A 201 13.43 -7.18 -43.45
CA GLY A 201 12.83 -7.87 -42.30
C GLY A 201 12.39 -9.31 -42.52
N GLU A 202 12.44 -9.86 -43.74
CA GLU A 202 12.11 -11.28 -44.01
C GLU A 202 13.09 -12.26 -43.33
N ASP A 203 14.27 -11.77 -42.92
CA ASP A 203 15.27 -12.50 -42.15
C ASP A 203 14.99 -12.50 -40.65
N LEU A 204 13.94 -11.84 -40.17
CA LEU A 204 13.63 -11.74 -38.73
C LEU A 204 12.60 -12.77 -38.29
N GLU A 205 12.88 -13.41 -37.16
CA GLU A 205 11.97 -14.32 -36.47
C GLU A 205 11.47 -13.64 -35.19
N ILE A 206 10.15 -13.58 -35.01
CA ILE A 206 9.50 -13.03 -33.83
C ILE A 206 8.93 -14.16 -32.99
N ARG A 207 9.31 -14.19 -31.71
CA ARG A 207 8.81 -15.13 -30.72
C ARG A 207 8.11 -14.39 -29.60
N LEU A 208 6.88 -14.81 -29.30
CA LEU A 208 6.09 -14.20 -28.24
C LEU A 208 5.87 -15.19 -27.11
N PHE A 209 6.20 -14.77 -25.89
CA PHE A 209 6.06 -15.61 -24.71
C PHE A 209 5.62 -14.79 -23.51
N ARG A 210 5.02 -15.49 -22.55
CA ARG A 210 4.60 -14.89 -21.29
C ARG A 210 4.92 -15.83 -20.12
N PRO A 211 5.90 -15.46 -19.27
CA PRO A 211 6.17 -16.19 -18.05
C PRO A 211 4.91 -16.26 -17.16
N LYS A 212 4.69 -17.42 -16.52
CA LYS A 212 3.62 -17.55 -15.53
C LYS A 212 3.93 -16.72 -14.29
N ASN A 213 2.88 -16.16 -13.71
CA ASN A 213 2.97 -15.51 -12.40
C ASN A 213 3.32 -16.56 -11.35
N GLY A 214 4.22 -16.19 -10.43
CA GLY A 214 4.50 -17.02 -9.26
C GLY A 214 3.23 -17.21 -8.42
N VAL A 215 3.19 -18.29 -7.63
CA VAL A 215 2.05 -18.59 -6.74
C VAL A 215 1.89 -17.55 -5.62
N MET A 216 2.98 -16.84 -5.30
CA MET A 216 3.02 -15.77 -4.31
C MET A 216 3.70 -14.55 -4.93
N ASP A 217 2.96 -13.45 -5.01
CA ASP A 217 3.49 -12.18 -5.51
C ASP A 217 4.57 -11.69 -4.54
N GLY A 218 5.75 -11.33 -5.05
CA GLY A 218 6.82 -10.83 -4.18
C GLY A 218 6.45 -9.52 -3.47
N SER A 219 5.45 -8.79 -3.98
CA SER A 219 4.93 -7.57 -3.33
C SER A 219 4.30 -7.86 -1.98
N THR A 220 3.62 -9.01 -1.85
CA THR A 220 3.05 -9.52 -0.60
C THR A 220 4.14 -9.81 0.43
N ILE A 221 5.29 -10.31 -0.02
CA ILE A 221 6.44 -10.55 0.86
C ILE A 221 7.02 -9.23 1.35
N VAL A 222 7.21 -8.25 0.46
CA VAL A 222 7.76 -6.93 0.82
C VAL A 222 6.83 -6.19 1.80
N ILE A 223 5.53 -6.17 1.55
CA ILE A 223 4.58 -5.51 2.45
C ILE A 223 4.49 -6.21 3.82
N TRP A 224 4.62 -7.54 3.84
CA TRP A 224 4.73 -8.30 5.08
C TRP A 224 5.94 -7.88 5.90
N PHE A 225 7.12 -7.79 5.28
CA PHE A 225 8.33 -7.33 5.95
C PHE A 225 8.19 -5.89 6.46
N LEU A 226 7.62 -5.00 5.66
CA LEU A 226 7.39 -3.60 6.05
C LEU A 226 6.49 -3.51 7.29
N ALA A 227 5.38 -4.25 7.31
CA ALA A 227 4.48 -4.33 8.45
C ALA A 227 5.16 -4.92 9.70
N MET A 228 5.94 -5.99 9.53
CA MET A 228 6.69 -6.61 10.63
C MET A 228 7.75 -5.67 11.23
N ILE A 229 8.44 -4.88 10.38
CA ILE A 229 9.41 -3.88 10.83
C ILE A 229 8.69 -2.78 11.63
N CYS A 230 7.52 -2.32 11.18
CA CYS A 230 6.74 -1.32 11.92
C CYS A 230 6.31 -1.83 13.30
N VAL A 231 5.70 -3.02 13.37
CA VAL A 231 5.16 -3.57 14.63
C VAL A 231 6.28 -3.94 15.60
N THR A 232 7.31 -4.63 15.11
CA THR A 232 8.46 -5.04 15.95
C THR A 232 9.27 -3.84 16.37
N GLY A 233 9.59 -2.93 15.44
CA GLY A 233 10.34 -1.70 15.73
C GLY A 233 9.61 -0.80 16.71
N GLY A 234 8.29 -0.62 16.55
CA GLY A 234 7.45 0.15 17.47
C GLY A 234 7.42 -0.47 18.87
N GLY A 235 7.22 -1.79 18.95
CA GLY A 235 7.20 -2.52 20.23
C GLY A 235 8.54 -2.49 20.97
N VAL A 236 9.64 -2.76 20.28
CA VAL A 236 11.00 -2.72 20.86
C VAL A 236 11.38 -1.29 21.28
N TRP A 237 10.97 -0.29 20.53
CA TRP A 237 11.23 1.09 20.90
C TRP A 237 10.41 1.50 22.14
N ALA A 238 9.13 1.10 22.21
CA ALA A 238 8.31 1.28 23.41
C ALA A 238 8.93 0.57 24.63
N PHE A 239 9.44 -0.64 24.45
CA PHE A 239 10.18 -1.39 25.48
C PHE A 239 11.39 -0.62 26.02
N HIS A 240 12.26 -0.14 25.11
CA HIS A 240 13.47 0.56 25.50
C HIS A 240 13.15 1.87 26.23
N ARG A 241 12.13 2.60 25.76
CA ARG A 241 11.65 3.82 26.42
C ARG A 241 11.19 3.54 27.86
N HIS A 242 10.42 2.49 28.06
CA HIS A 242 9.93 2.04 29.37
C HIS A 242 11.10 1.68 30.30
N ARG A 243 12.10 0.95 29.79
CA ARG A 243 13.31 0.59 30.54
C ARG A 243 14.12 1.79 31.03
N HIS A 244 14.17 2.88 30.26
CA HIS A 244 14.85 4.13 30.64
C HIS A 244 14.04 5.02 31.58
N GLY A 245 12.88 4.57 32.08
CA GLY A 245 12.07 5.33 33.03
C GLY A 245 11.50 6.63 32.47
N LYS A 246 11.54 6.86 31.15
CA LYS A 246 11.01 8.08 30.50
C LYS A 246 9.48 8.13 30.49
N ASP A 247 8.83 7.11 31.03
CA ASP A 247 7.38 6.98 31.12
C ASP A 247 6.81 7.55 32.43
N THR A 248 7.64 7.67 33.49
CA THR A 248 7.20 8.25 34.77
C THR A 248 6.94 9.76 34.68
N ALA A 249 7.67 10.47 33.80
CA ALA A 249 7.50 11.91 33.59
C ALA A 249 6.19 12.30 32.87
N LEU A 250 5.56 11.37 32.12
CA LEU A 250 4.24 11.60 31.52
C LEU A 250 3.11 11.21 32.48
N ALA A 251 3.29 10.14 33.26
CA ALA A 251 2.33 9.72 34.27
C ALA A 251 2.21 10.73 35.43
N ASP A 252 3.30 11.41 35.83
CA ASP A 252 3.24 12.46 36.86
C ASP A 252 2.35 13.65 36.45
N ASN A 253 2.34 14.01 35.15
CA ASN A 253 1.48 15.08 34.64
C ASN A 253 -0.01 14.68 34.59
N GLU A 254 -0.34 13.42 34.31
CA GLU A 254 -1.73 12.94 34.28
C GLU A 254 -2.32 12.71 35.68
N ILE A 255 -1.49 12.29 36.66
CA ILE A 255 -1.95 12.03 38.03
C ILE A 255 -2.21 13.35 38.77
N GLN A 256 -1.40 14.39 38.55
CA GLN A 256 -1.58 15.70 39.19
C GLN A 256 -2.85 16.42 38.72
N GLN A 257 -3.44 16.01 37.59
CA GLN A 257 -4.72 16.50 37.08
C GLN A 257 -5.93 15.69 37.58
N ARG A 258 -5.72 14.47 38.10
CA ARG A 258 -6.77 13.58 38.63
C ARG A 258 -6.99 13.71 40.14
N SER A 259 -6.07 14.31 40.89
CA SER A 259 -6.16 14.43 42.34
C SER A 259 -7.10 15.53 42.86
N SER A 260 -7.98 16.09 42.01
CA SER A 260 -8.92 17.14 42.41
C SER A 260 -10.40 16.78 42.29
N SER A 261 -10.77 15.49 42.23
CA SER A 261 -12.19 15.08 42.25
C SER A 261 -12.39 13.66 42.79
N ASP A 262 -12.62 13.54 44.10
CA ASP A 262 -12.95 12.29 44.81
C ASP A 262 -14.41 11.83 44.61
N ALA A 263 -14.94 11.90 43.38
CA ALA A 263 -16.29 11.44 43.04
C ALA A 263 -16.35 10.43 41.88
N ASP A 264 -15.21 9.92 41.40
CA ASP A 264 -15.08 9.37 40.04
C ASP A 264 -14.93 7.85 39.91
N THR A 265 -15.35 7.03 40.87
CA THR A 265 -15.28 5.56 40.67
C THR A 265 -16.43 5.04 39.77
N PHE A 266 -17.59 5.71 39.78
CA PHE A 266 -18.74 5.35 38.93
C PHE A 266 -18.64 5.95 37.52
N CYS A 267 -18.17 7.20 37.40
CA CYS A 267 -17.99 7.89 36.11
C CYS A 267 -16.92 7.24 35.22
N VAL A 268 -15.83 6.71 35.77
CA VAL A 268 -14.71 6.12 34.98
C VAL A 268 -15.12 4.81 34.27
N LYS A 269 -16.04 4.03 34.83
CA LYS A 269 -16.48 2.76 34.23
C LYS A 269 -17.37 2.97 33.01
N TYR A 270 -18.27 3.96 33.06
CA TYR A 270 -19.11 4.34 31.93
C TYR A 270 -18.38 5.26 30.95
N SER A 271 -17.41 6.07 31.40
CA SER A 271 -16.62 6.98 30.57
C SER A 271 -15.94 6.23 29.43
N ASN A 272 -15.27 5.12 29.70
CA ASN A 272 -14.56 4.40 28.64
C ASN A 272 -15.49 3.68 27.65
N PHE A 273 -16.65 3.16 28.09
CA PHE A 273 -17.66 2.60 27.18
C PHE A 273 -18.27 3.70 26.30
N ILE A 274 -18.56 4.87 26.89
CA ILE A 274 -19.02 6.06 26.17
C ILE A 274 -17.93 6.52 25.19
N VAL A 275 -16.66 6.55 25.58
CA VAL A 275 -15.53 6.92 24.70
C VAL A 275 -15.41 5.97 23.52
N ILE A 276 -15.54 4.65 23.73
CA ILE A 276 -15.53 3.69 22.62
C ILE A 276 -16.77 3.87 21.74
N GLY A 277 -17.96 4.08 22.32
CA GLY A 277 -19.18 4.35 21.56
C GLY A 277 -19.08 5.62 20.71
N VAL A 278 -18.55 6.71 21.29
CA VAL A 278 -18.28 7.97 20.59
C VAL A 278 -17.22 7.79 19.51
N LEU A 279 -16.15 7.04 19.79
CA LEU A 279 -15.12 6.71 18.80
C LEU A 279 -15.71 5.94 17.62
N MET A 280 -16.58 4.96 17.87
CA MET A 280 -17.25 4.20 16.82
C MET A 280 -18.22 5.05 16.02
N ALA A 281 -19.02 5.87 16.69
CA ALA A 281 -19.92 6.82 16.02
C ALA A 281 -19.13 7.81 15.15
N PHE A 282 -17.98 8.30 15.65
CA PHE A 282 -17.07 9.15 14.90
C PHE A 282 -16.49 8.43 13.68
N LEU A 283 -16.03 7.19 13.83
CA LEU A 283 -15.52 6.39 12.70
C LEU A 283 -16.58 6.21 11.62
N LEU A 284 -17.78 5.77 12.01
CA LEU A 284 -18.91 5.62 11.09
C LEU A 284 -19.27 6.95 10.41
N PHE A 285 -19.27 8.06 11.15
CA PHE A 285 -19.54 9.39 10.63
C PHE A 285 -18.49 9.83 9.61
N VAL A 286 -17.19 9.65 9.91
CA VAL A 286 -16.09 9.98 9.00
C VAL A 286 -16.21 9.20 7.69
N ILE A 287 -16.61 7.93 7.74
CA ILE A 287 -16.73 7.09 6.55
C ILE A 287 -17.99 7.41 5.75
N MET A 288 -19.10 7.72 6.42
CA MET A 288 -20.31 8.17 5.73
C MET A 288 -20.05 9.48 4.99
N ILE A 289 -19.29 10.41 5.61
CA ILE A 289 -18.77 11.58 4.89
C ILE A 289 -17.82 11.18 3.77
N GLY A 290 -16.97 10.17 3.96
CA GLY A 290 -16.08 9.66 2.93
C GLY A 290 -16.80 9.14 1.69
N TYR A 291 -17.98 8.55 1.86
CA TYR A 291 -18.84 8.11 0.76
C TYR A 291 -19.44 9.29 0.00
N PHE A 292 -19.99 10.31 0.68
CA PHE A 292 -20.62 11.46 0.02
C PHE A 292 -19.63 12.53 -0.47
N PHE A 293 -18.53 12.75 0.24
CA PHE A 293 -17.57 13.85 0.05
C PHE A 293 -16.11 13.34 0.03
N ARG A 294 -15.85 12.30 -0.77
CA ARG A 294 -14.53 11.66 -0.88
C ARG A 294 -13.38 12.65 -1.08
N THR A 295 -13.51 13.59 -2.01
CA THR A 295 -12.46 14.58 -2.33
C THR A 295 -12.09 15.46 -1.14
N ALA A 296 -13.10 15.89 -0.37
CA ALA A 296 -12.87 16.70 0.83
C ALA A 296 -12.15 15.88 1.90
N LEU A 297 -12.55 14.63 2.08
CA LEU A 297 -11.91 13.73 3.05
C LEU A 297 -10.46 13.46 2.67
N VAL A 298 -10.15 13.11 1.42
CA VAL A 298 -8.76 12.88 0.97
C VAL A 298 -7.90 14.13 1.22
N CYS A 299 -8.44 15.33 0.96
CA CYS A 299 -7.76 16.58 1.27
C CYS A 299 -7.46 16.73 2.78
N VAL A 300 -8.44 16.48 3.65
CA VAL A 300 -8.26 16.53 5.10
C VAL A 300 -7.18 15.55 5.56
N PHE A 301 -7.20 14.31 5.06
CA PHE A 301 -6.22 13.30 5.43
C PHE A 301 -4.81 13.62 4.90
N ASN A 302 -4.69 14.24 3.72
CA ASN A 302 -3.40 14.73 3.22
C ASN A 302 -2.81 15.83 4.12
N VAL A 303 -3.63 16.77 4.58
CA VAL A 303 -3.21 17.81 5.54
C VAL A 303 -2.81 17.18 6.87
N MET A 304 -3.61 16.24 7.39
CA MET A 304 -3.27 15.52 8.61
C MET A 304 -1.98 14.71 8.47
N LEU A 305 -1.71 14.10 7.31
CA LEU A 305 -0.47 13.38 7.07
C LEU A 305 0.74 14.31 7.13
N ILE A 306 0.65 15.54 6.62
CA ILE A 306 1.74 16.52 6.77
C ILE A 306 1.93 16.88 8.25
N LEU A 307 0.86 17.17 8.99
CA LEU A 307 0.95 17.57 10.39
C LEU A 307 1.50 16.45 11.28
N PHE A 308 0.93 15.24 11.20
CA PHE A 308 1.38 14.12 12.01
C PHE A 308 2.68 13.50 11.49
N GLY A 309 2.90 13.52 10.17
CA GLY A 309 4.13 13.05 9.54
C GLY A 309 5.34 13.87 9.97
N THR A 310 5.21 15.19 10.05
CA THR A 310 6.30 16.08 10.53
C THR A 310 6.68 15.81 11.98
N LEU A 311 5.68 15.71 12.88
CA LEU A 311 5.89 15.32 14.28
C LEU A 311 6.52 13.92 14.40
N SER A 312 6.11 13.00 13.52
CA SER A 312 6.57 11.62 13.50
C SER A 312 8.03 11.51 13.08
N ILE A 313 8.41 12.13 11.96
CA ILE A 313 9.78 12.18 11.45
C ILE A 313 10.69 12.87 12.47
N GLN A 314 10.28 14.02 13.01
CA GLN A 314 11.03 14.71 14.05
C GLN A 314 11.28 13.79 15.27
N GLY A 315 10.25 13.10 15.73
CA GLY A 315 10.34 12.19 16.87
C GLY A 315 11.18 10.93 16.60
N CYS A 316 11.25 10.45 15.36
CA CYS A 316 12.10 9.33 14.96
C CYS A 316 13.55 9.77 14.78
N LEU A 317 13.77 10.88 14.09
CA LEU A 317 15.11 11.38 13.82
C LEU A 317 15.79 11.88 15.10
N SER A 318 15.06 12.51 16.01
CA SER A 318 15.60 12.88 17.32
C SER A 318 16.04 11.67 18.14
N ALA A 319 15.28 10.57 18.12
CA ALA A 319 15.68 9.34 18.80
C ALA A 319 16.89 8.69 18.14
N LEU A 320 16.93 8.64 16.80
CA LEU A 320 18.07 8.13 16.04
C LEU A 320 19.34 8.94 16.33
N LEU A 321 19.26 10.26 16.28
CA LEU A 321 20.39 11.16 16.58
C LEU A 321 20.85 11.10 18.04
N SER A 322 19.94 10.80 18.97
CA SER A 322 20.32 10.63 20.39
C SER A 322 21.23 9.43 20.64
N ASN A 323 21.27 8.45 19.72
CA ASN A 323 22.18 7.31 19.81
C ASN A 323 23.58 7.61 19.28
N PHE A 324 23.77 8.72 18.54
CA PHE A 324 25.06 9.11 17.99
C PHE A 324 25.78 10.13 18.89
N ALA A 325 27.11 10.19 18.78
CA ALA A 325 27.98 11.12 19.51
C ALA A 325 27.62 12.60 19.28
N ILE A 326 26.82 12.92 18.26
CA ILE A 326 26.27 14.26 17.99
C ILE A 326 25.40 14.76 19.18
N SER A 327 24.83 13.86 19.98
CA SER A 327 24.02 14.20 21.16
C SER A 327 24.80 14.88 22.30
N SER A 328 26.14 14.79 22.29
CA SER A 328 27.01 15.47 23.27
C SER A 328 27.31 16.93 22.90
N SER A 329 27.03 17.34 21.67
CA SER A 329 27.24 18.71 21.22
C SER A 329 26.31 19.69 21.96
N GLY A 330 26.85 20.83 22.39
CA GLY A 330 26.08 21.86 23.11
C GLY A 330 24.85 22.35 22.34
N TRP A 331 24.94 22.36 21.00
CA TRP A 331 23.84 22.76 20.11
C TRP A 331 22.64 21.81 20.17
N TYR A 332 22.87 20.51 20.40
CA TYR A 332 21.80 19.52 20.50
C TYR A 332 20.94 19.71 21.76
N ARG A 333 21.55 20.18 22.86
CA ARG A 333 20.92 20.39 24.17
C ARG A 333 20.51 21.84 24.46
N ALA A 334 21.00 22.81 23.68
CA ALA A 334 20.67 24.21 23.84
C ALA A 334 19.15 24.45 23.67
N ARG A 335 18.55 25.14 24.65
CA ARG A 335 17.13 25.52 24.66
C ARG A 335 17.00 26.96 24.16
N MET A 336 16.00 27.22 23.32
CA MET A 336 15.70 28.59 22.89
C MET A 336 14.97 29.36 23.97
N GLU A 337 15.51 30.50 24.36
CA GLU A 337 14.91 31.35 25.40
C GLU A 337 13.93 32.39 24.84
N TRP A 338 13.99 32.67 23.53
CA TRP A 338 13.30 33.80 22.90
C TRP A 338 11.98 33.44 22.19
N PHE A 339 11.67 32.16 21.98
CA PHE A 339 10.49 31.74 21.20
C PHE A 339 9.38 31.14 22.10
N PRO A 340 8.29 31.86 22.39
CA PRO A 340 7.19 31.34 23.19
C PRO A 340 6.21 30.56 22.30
N LEU A 341 6.51 29.30 21.97
CA LEU A 341 5.51 28.43 21.33
C LEU A 341 4.51 27.92 22.38
N LYS A 342 3.38 28.62 22.55
CA LYS A 342 2.22 28.13 23.30
C LYS A 342 1.45 27.14 22.43
N LEU A 343 1.76 25.86 22.52
CA LEU A 343 0.86 24.82 22.03
C LEU A 343 -0.32 24.71 23.00
N SER A 344 -1.54 24.56 22.49
CA SER A 344 -2.85 24.73 23.18
C SER A 344 -3.08 23.88 24.45
N CYS A 345 -2.13 23.00 24.82
CA CYS A 345 -2.21 22.12 25.97
C CYS A 345 -1.21 22.54 27.07
N GLY A 346 -1.31 23.75 27.62
CA GLY A 346 -0.82 24.17 28.95
C GLY A 346 0.66 23.97 29.36
N LEU A 347 1.48 23.23 28.60
CA LEU A 347 2.85 22.88 28.91
C LEU A 347 3.78 23.80 28.12
N THR A 348 4.28 24.84 28.79
CA THR A 348 5.32 25.73 28.31
C THR A 348 6.68 25.03 28.31
N THR A 349 6.88 24.10 27.37
CA THR A 349 8.19 23.50 27.15
C THR A 349 8.95 24.31 26.10
N LYS A 350 10.08 24.91 26.51
CA LYS A 350 10.96 25.66 25.59
C LYS A 350 11.55 24.69 24.55
N PRO A 351 11.37 24.92 23.23
CA PRO A 351 11.90 24.01 22.21
C PRO A 351 13.43 24.04 22.17
N THR A 352 14.06 22.89 21.95
CA THR A 352 15.51 22.78 21.68
C THR A 352 15.80 23.12 20.22
N TYR A 353 16.99 23.66 19.93
CA TYR A 353 17.41 23.97 18.56
C TYR A 353 17.40 22.74 17.64
N SER A 354 17.83 21.59 18.16
CA SER A 354 17.77 20.30 17.47
C SER A 354 16.35 19.93 17.04
N SER A 355 15.36 20.09 17.93
CA SER A 355 13.96 19.80 17.63
C SER A 355 13.42 20.62 16.46
N MET A 356 13.81 21.90 16.35
CA MET A 356 13.33 22.78 15.28
C MET A 356 14.00 22.47 13.94
N VAL A 357 15.31 22.21 13.92
CA VAL A 357 16.01 21.83 12.68
C VAL A 357 15.47 20.52 12.12
N LEU A 358 15.24 19.53 12.98
CA LEU A 358 14.68 18.23 12.59
C LEU A 358 13.21 18.34 12.17
N GLY A 359 12.44 19.20 12.84
CA GLY A 359 11.07 19.52 12.44
C GLY A 359 11.02 20.17 11.05
N LEU A 360 11.89 21.15 10.78
CA LEU A 360 12.02 21.76 9.45
C LEU A 360 12.37 20.73 8.38
N PHE A 361 13.35 19.86 8.66
CA PHE A 361 13.70 18.77 7.77
C PHE A 361 12.51 17.82 7.50
N GLY A 362 11.76 17.45 8.55
CA GLY A 362 10.53 16.67 8.41
C GLY A 362 9.46 17.37 7.57
N THR A 363 9.28 18.68 7.72
CA THR A 363 8.34 19.47 6.90
C THR A 363 8.73 19.52 5.44
N ILE A 364 10.03 19.59 5.13
CA ILE A 364 10.53 19.56 3.76
C ILE A 364 10.20 18.21 3.11
N ILE A 365 10.46 17.09 3.79
CA ILE A 365 10.13 15.75 3.30
C ILE A 365 8.62 15.61 3.02
N CYS A 366 7.77 16.01 3.97
CA CYS A 366 6.33 15.92 3.79
C CYS A 366 5.80 16.86 2.69
N ALA A 367 6.40 18.04 2.54
CA ALA A 367 6.04 18.98 1.47
C ALA A 367 6.44 18.44 0.09
N ILE A 368 7.65 17.87 -0.05
CA ILE A 368 8.10 17.23 -1.30
C ILE A 368 7.13 16.13 -1.71
N TRP A 369 6.68 15.31 -0.77
CA TRP A 369 5.63 14.32 -1.04
C TRP A 369 4.33 14.96 -1.50
N PHE A 370 3.83 15.98 -0.78
CA PHE A 370 2.55 16.62 -1.08
C PHE A 370 2.49 17.26 -2.46
N PHE A 371 3.58 17.89 -2.91
CA PHE A 371 3.67 18.48 -4.26
C PHE A 371 3.82 17.41 -5.35
N ASN A 372 4.51 16.31 -5.05
CA ASN A 372 4.72 15.21 -5.99
C ASN A 372 3.66 14.09 -5.89
N ARG A 373 2.59 14.26 -5.10
CA ARG A 373 1.63 13.18 -4.77
C ARG A 373 0.92 12.56 -5.97
N LEU A 374 0.84 13.29 -7.09
CA LEU A 374 0.23 12.84 -8.34
C LEU A 374 1.19 12.01 -9.20
N ASN A 375 2.49 12.03 -8.89
CA ASN A 375 3.48 11.25 -9.62
C ASN A 375 3.41 9.79 -9.19
N PRO A 376 3.66 8.84 -10.12
CA PRO A 376 3.53 7.42 -9.82
C PRO A 376 4.59 6.91 -8.82
N TYR A 377 5.70 7.62 -8.62
CA TYR A 377 6.73 7.28 -7.64
C TYR A 377 6.45 7.83 -6.23
N ALA A 378 5.35 8.57 -6.03
CA ALA A 378 5.04 9.19 -4.75
C ALA A 378 4.82 8.19 -3.60
N PHE A 379 4.47 6.94 -3.92
CA PHE A 379 4.23 5.89 -2.92
C PHE A 379 5.48 5.60 -2.06
N ILE A 380 6.70 5.72 -2.61
CA ILE A 380 7.93 5.44 -1.87
C ILE A 380 8.06 6.40 -0.68
N LEU A 381 7.80 7.68 -0.95
CA LEU A 381 7.88 8.72 0.08
C LEU A 381 6.68 8.67 1.02
N LEU A 382 5.50 8.25 0.52
CA LEU A 382 4.33 7.97 1.34
C LEU A 382 4.59 6.86 2.36
N ASP A 383 5.11 5.72 1.90
CA ASP A 383 5.45 4.58 2.75
C ASP A 383 6.50 4.96 3.78
N PHE A 384 7.50 5.76 3.41
CA PHE A 384 8.48 6.29 4.38
C PHE A 384 7.80 7.11 5.49
N ILE A 385 6.93 8.07 5.13
CA ILE A 385 6.19 8.88 6.11
C ILE A 385 5.32 7.97 6.98
N ASN A 386 4.59 7.04 6.37
CA ASN A 386 3.70 6.11 7.06
C ASN A 386 4.44 5.16 8.01
N VAL A 387 5.65 4.69 7.67
CA VAL A 387 6.48 3.87 8.55
C VAL A 387 6.89 4.68 9.77
N THR A 388 7.36 5.91 9.58
CA THR A 388 7.73 6.80 10.71
C THR A 388 6.53 7.15 11.58
N LEU A 389 5.35 7.33 10.97
CA LEU A 389 4.09 7.57 11.66
C LEU A 389 3.69 6.36 12.52
N CYS A 390 3.72 5.14 11.97
CA CYS A 390 3.46 3.91 12.71
C CYS A 390 4.40 3.76 13.91
N LEU A 391 5.71 3.92 13.71
CA LEU A 391 6.69 3.84 14.81
C LEU A 391 6.44 4.91 15.89
N HIS A 392 6.11 6.13 15.47
CA HIS A 392 5.83 7.23 16.40
C HIS A 392 4.52 7.03 17.19
N ILE A 393 3.49 6.47 16.57
CA ILE A 393 2.22 6.16 17.23
C ILE A 393 2.42 5.04 18.24
N LEU A 394 3.06 3.93 17.85
CA LEU A 394 3.26 2.76 18.71
C LEU A 394 4.16 3.04 19.93
N LYS A 395 5.06 4.03 19.85
CA LYS A 395 5.90 4.44 21.00
C LYS A 395 5.23 5.44 21.95
N THR A 396 4.17 6.14 21.53
CA THR A 396 3.57 7.24 22.30
C THR A 396 2.30 6.81 23.01
N LEU A 397 1.45 6.04 22.33
CA LEU A 397 0.16 5.63 22.87
C LEU A 397 0.30 4.35 23.69
N ARG A 398 -0.04 4.48 24.98
CA ARG A 398 0.01 3.39 25.94
C ARG A 398 -1.34 3.28 26.64
N LEU A 399 -1.96 2.11 26.52
CA LEU A 399 -3.17 1.80 27.26
C LEU A 399 -2.81 1.08 28.58
N PRO A 400 -3.41 1.50 29.71
CA PRO A 400 -3.03 1.02 31.04
C PRO A 400 -3.49 -0.41 31.33
N SER A 401 -4.48 -0.93 30.60
CA SER A 401 -5.03 -2.26 30.84
C SER A 401 -5.38 -2.99 29.54
N LEU A 402 -5.23 -4.32 29.58
CA LEU A 402 -5.54 -5.20 28.46
C LEU A 402 -7.04 -5.14 28.09
N LYS A 403 -7.93 -4.97 29.07
CA LYS A 403 -9.38 -4.78 28.84
C LYS A 403 -9.72 -3.77 27.76
N TRP A 404 -9.07 -2.61 27.77
CA TRP A 404 -9.37 -1.55 26.81
C TRP A 404 -8.84 -1.89 25.43
N ILE A 405 -7.67 -2.52 25.36
CA ILE A 405 -7.08 -3.01 24.10
C ILE A 405 -7.98 -4.09 23.48
N THR A 406 -8.42 -5.09 24.26
CA THR A 406 -9.30 -6.15 23.75
C THR A 406 -10.63 -5.59 23.28
N THR A 407 -11.21 -4.65 24.03
CA THR A 407 -12.49 -4.04 23.65
C THR A 407 -12.35 -3.27 22.33
N LEU A 408 -11.28 -2.49 22.17
CA LEU A 408 -11.01 -1.76 20.94
C LEU A 408 -10.75 -2.70 19.74
N MET A 409 -9.97 -3.77 19.93
CA MET A 409 -9.70 -4.75 18.87
C MET A 409 -10.95 -5.51 18.44
N VAL A 410 -11.80 -5.95 19.38
CA VAL A 410 -13.07 -6.60 19.06
C VAL A 410 -14.02 -5.65 18.34
N CYS A 411 -14.04 -4.38 18.75
CA CYS A 411 -14.87 -3.38 18.09
C CYS A 411 -14.43 -3.13 16.65
N MET A 412 -13.12 -2.97 16.43
CA MET A 412 -12.55 -2.78 15.09
C MET A 412 -12.71 -4.04 14.21
N PHE A 413 -12.60 -5.23 14.79
CA PHE A 413 -12.91 -6.49 14.11
C PHE A 413 -14.35 -6.52 13.57
N VAL A 414 -15.33 -6.17 14.40
CA VAL A 414 -16.75 -6.16 13.99
C VAL A 414 -16.97 -5.10 12.92
N TYR A 415 -16.37 -3.92 13.12
CA TYR A 415 -16.48 -2.82 12.17
C TYR A 415 -15.93 -3.20 10.78
N ASP A 416 -14.72 -3.76 10.70
CA ASP A 416 -14.08 -4.15 9.43
C ASP A 416 -14.90 -5.24 8.71
N ALA A 417 -15.37 -6.25 9.46
CA ALA A 417 -16.23 -7.30 8.92
C ALA A 417 -17.57 -6.78 8.38
N VAL A 418 -18.23 -5.88 9.11
CA VAL A 418 -19.48 -5.25 8.64
C VAL A 418 -19.22 -4.38 7.42
N MET A 419 -18.13 -3.60 7.42
CA MET A 419 -17.81 -2.71 6.31
C MET A 419 -17.45 -3.45 5.02
N VAL A 420 -16.83 -4.62 5.10
CA VAL A 420 -16.49 -5.42 3.91
C VAL A 420 -17.68 -6.27 3.45
N PHE A 421 -18.36 -6.99 4.34
CA PHE A 421 -19.38 -7.97 3.96
C PHE A 421 -20.81 -7.43 3.93
N MET A 422 -21.18 -6.51 4.81
CA MET A 422 -22.57 -6.00 4.87
C MET A 422 -22.80 -4.83 3.93
N THR A 423 -21.81 -3.97 3.70
CA THR A 423 -22.00 -2.76 2.87
C THR A 423 -22.36 -3.05 1.41
N PRO A 424 -21.84 -4.09 0.73
CA PRO A 424 -22.29 -4.44 -0.62
C PRO A 424 -23.82 -4.65 -0.72
N TYR A 425 -24.46 -5.14 0.34
CA TYR A 425 -25.92 -5.34 0.36
C TYR A 425 -26.71 -4.04 0.54
N TRP A 426 -26.07 -2.99 1.07
CA TRP A 426 -26.72 -1.70 1.32
C TRP A 426 -26.48 -0.70 0.18
N THR A 427 -25.34 -0.80 -0.50
CA THR A 427 -24.98 0.07 -1.63
C THR A 427 -25.72 -0.37 -2.89
N LYS A 428 -26.35 0.58 -3.60
CA LYS A 428 -27.04 0.30 -4.88
C LYS A 428 -26.13 -0.29 -5.97
N ASN A 429 -24.83 -0.09 -5.84
CA ASN A 429 -23.78 -0.50 -6.77
C ASN A 429 -23.24 -1.90 -6.50
N GLY A 430 -23.66 -2.58 -5.42
CA GLY A 430 -23.07 -3.87 -5.00
C GLY A 430 -21.62 -3.77 -4.54
N CYS A 431 -21.07 -2.56 -4.39
CA CYS A 431 -19.70 -2.31 -3.95
C CYS A 431 -19.59 -2.23 -2.43
N SER A 432 -18.49 -2.78 -1.91
CA SER A 432 -18.10 -2.50 -0.54
C SER A 432 -17.64 -1.05 -0.42
N VAL A 433 -18.22 -0.29 0.51
CA VAL A 433 -17.89 1.13 0.75
C VAL A 433 -16.41 1.32 1.06
N MET A 434 -15.78 0.37 1.77
CA MET A 434 -14.34 0.44 2.07
C MET A 434 -13.46 0.44 0.83
N LEU A 435 -13.83 -0.33 -0.21
CA LEU A 435 -13.07 -0.38 -1.47
C LEU A 435 -13.24 0.92 -2.27
N GLU A 436 -14.48 1.39 -2.39
CA GLU A 436 -14.82 2.62 -3.12
C GLU A 436 -14.19 3.85 -2.47
N VAL A 437 -14.22 3.93 -1.14
CA VAL A 437 -13.55 4.98 -0.38
C VAL A 437 -12.04 4.84 -0.59
N ALA A 438 -11.41 3.71 -0.25
CA ALA A 438 -9.94 3.55 -0.30
C ALA A 438 -9.32 3.76 -1.69
N THR A 439 -9.97 3.26 -2.75
CA THR A 439 -9.43 3.28 -4.13
C THR A 439 -10.04 4.39 -4.99
N GLY A 440 -11.26 4.83 -4.69
CA GLY A 440 -12.02 5.79 -5.50
C GLY A 440 -12.57 5.25 -6.80
N ILE A 441 -12.49 3.94 -7.01
CA ILE A 441 -12.97 3.28 -8.23
C ILE A 441 -14.33 2.67 -7.92
N ASP A 442 -15.36 3.13 -8.63
CA ASP A 442 -16.69 2.54 -8.57
C ASP A 442 -16.65 1.17 -9.27
N CYS A 443 -17.09 0.11 -8.60
CA CYS A 443 -17.23 -1.20 -9.26
C CYS A 443 -18.32 -1.17 -10.35
N SER A 444 -19.24 -0.20 -10.34
CA SER A 444 -20.21 0.05 -11.42
C SER A 444 -19.58 0.71 -12.65
N ALA A 445 -18.56 1.56 -12.50
CA ALA A 445 -17.81 2.10 -13.63
C ALA A 445 -17.01 1.00 -14.36
N SER A 446 -16.74 -0.10 -13.65
CA SER A 446 -16.17 -1.33 -14.21
C SER A 446 -17.23 -2.25 -14.87
N HIS A 447 -18.51 -1.96 -14.64
CA HIS A 447 -19.65 -2.79 -15.02
C HIS A 447 -20.58 -2.12 -16.03
N ASP A 448 -20.28 -0.88 -16.44
CA ASP A 448 -20.95 -0.23 -17.57
C ASP A 448 -20.41 -0.81 -18.89
N ASN A 449 -20.79 -2.08 -19.10
CA ASN A 449 -20.78 -2.77 -20.38
C ASN A 449 -21.81 -2.12 -21.33
N SER A 450 -21.67 -0.83 -21.60
CA SER A 450 -22.33 -0.15 -22.70
C SER A 450 -21.38 -0.08 -23.90
N SER A 451 -21.01 -1.24 -24.47
CA SER A 451 -20.48 -1.34 -25.85
C SER A 451 -19.29 -0.41 -26.17
N GLY A 452 -18.38 -0.21 -25.21
CA GLY A 452 -17.28 0.74 -25.30
C GLY A 452 -15.91 0.07 -25.47
N TYR A 453 -15.01 0.76 -26.17
CA TYR A 453 -13.58 0.45 -26.23
C TYR A 453 -12.95 0.74 -24.85
N PRO A 454 -11.94 -0.03 -24.37
CA PRO A 454 -11.35 0.26 -23.07
C PRO A 454 -10.55 1.57 -23.13
N LEU A 455 -10.84 2.49 -22.21
CA LEU A 455 -10.13 3.76 -22.15
C LEU A 455 -8.80 3.61 -21.40
N PRO A 456 -7.71 4.20 -21.90
CA PRO A 456 -6.43 4.16 -21.22
C PRO A 456 -6.45 5.02 -19.94
N PRO A 457 -5.78 4.58 -18.85
CA PRO A 457 -5.84 5.29 -17.57
C PRO A 457 -5.37 6.75 -17.57
N ILE A 458 -4.55 7.13 -18.55
CA ILE A 458 -4.09 8.51 -18.76
C ILE A 458 -5.23 9.48 -19.13
N GLU A 459 -6.30 8.98 -19.74
CA GLU A 459 -7.43 9.78 -20.23
C GLU A 459 -8.55 9.94 -19.21
N TYR A 460 -8.51 9.21 -18.09
CA TYR A 460 -9.42 9.50 -16.98
C TYR A 460 -9.12 10.92 -16.47
N SER A 461 -10.05 11.85 -16.73
CA SER A 461 -9.94 13.29 -16.42
C SER A 461 -9.52 13.56 -14.98
N HIS A 462 -9.81 12.64 -14.06
CA HIS A 462 -9.23 12.59 -12.72
C HIS A 462 -9.02 11.14 -12.29
N THR A 463 -7.78 10.66 -12.23
CA THR A 463 -7.48 9.45 -11.44
C THR A 463 -7.77 9.77 -9.97
N PRO A 464 -8.70 9.06 -9.32
CA PRO A 464 -9.06 9.36 -7.94
C PRO A 464 -7.82 9.25 -7.05
N GLU A 465 -7.49 10.31 -6.32
CA GLU A 465 -6.37 10.29 -5.37
C GLU A 465 -6.61 9.16 -4.36
N LYS A 466 -5.65 8.25 -4.19
CA LYS A 466 -5.72 7.15 -3.21
C LYS A 466 -5.64 7.71 -1.79
N PHE A 467 -6.20 6.99 -0.82
CA PHE A 467 -6.12 7.39 0.58
C PHE A 467 -4.66 7.42 1.09
N PRO A 468 -4.21 8.47 1.79
CA PRO A 468 -2.81 8.60 2.20
C PRO A 468 -2.43 7.71 3.39
N MET A 469 -3.40 7.19 4.16
CA MET A 469 -3.17 6.33 5.32
C MET A 469 -3.10 4.84 4.95
N LEU A 470 -2.34 4.53 3.89
CA LEU A 470 -2.16 3.18 3.34
C LEU A 470 -0.69 2.96 3.02
N MET A 471 -0.18 1.75 3.29
CA MET A 471 1.09 1.27 2.74
C MET A 471 0.86 0.72 1.34
N GLN A 472 1.75 1.02 0.39
CA GLN A 472 1.58 0.65 -1.01
C GLN A 472 2.85 0.05 -1.62
N VAL A 473 2.78 -1.21 -2.04
CA VAL A 473 3.87 -1.89 -2.74
C VAL A 473 3.45 -2.24 -4.15
N MET A 474 4.35 -2.01 -5.12
CA MET A 474 4.15 -2.40 -6.52
C MET A 474 4.03 -3.92 -6.63
N HIS A 475 3.00 -4.40 -7.33
CA HIS A 475 2.87 -5.82 -7.66
C HIS A 475 4.00 -6.25 -8.60
N PHE A 476 4.73 -7.31 -8.24
CA PHE A 476 5.84 -7.83 -9.04
C PHE A 476 5.33 -8.88 -10.03
N ASP A 477 4.76 -8.41 -11.14
CA ASP A 477 4.48 -9.24 -12.32
C ASP A 477 5.81 -9.43 -13.10
N PRO A 478 6.12 -10.60 -13.67
CA PRO A 478 7.23 -10.75 -14.61
C PRO A 478 7.17 -9.71 -15.76
N MET A 479 6.00 -9.19 -16.09
CA MET A 479 5.79 -8.11 -17.07
C MET A 479 6.06 -6.70 -16.53
N ILE A 480 6.64 -6.52 -15.34
CA ILE A 480 6.89 -5.18 -14.76
C ILE A 480 7.72 -4.25 -15.65
N SER A 481 8.63 -4.81 -16.46
CA SER A 481 9.43 -4.03 -17.42
C SER A 481 8.60 -3.45 -18.58
N CYS A 482 7.43 -4.04 -18.86
CA CYS A 482 6.56 -3.64 -19.96
C CYS A 482 5.57 -2.54 -19.60
N ILE A 483 5.45 -2.22 -18.30
CA ILE A 483 4.48 -1.25 -17.81
C ILE A 483 5.00 0.16 -18.01
N ASP A 484 4.24 0.95 -18.76
CA ASP A 484 4.48 2.37 -18.92
C ASP A 484 3.73 3.15 -17.83
N LEU A 485 4.47 3.50 -16.77
CA LEU A 485 3.96 4.24 -15.61
C LEU A 485 3.39 5.63 -15.97
N SER A 486 3.73 6.19 -17.14
CA SER A 486 3.16 7.44 -17.62
C SER A 486 1.73 7.27 -18.16
N VAL A 487 1.42 6.09 -18.69
CA VAL A 487 0.10 5.72 -19.23
C VAL A 487 -0.75 5.10 -18.12
N GLU A 488 -0.16 4.21 -17.32
CA GLU A 488 -0.86 3.38 -16.34
C GLU A 488 -0.91 4.01 -14.93
N ARG A 489 -1.37 5.28 -14.87
CA ARG A 489 -1.40 6.13 -13.66
C ARG A 489 -2.01 5.50 -12.39
N GLY A 490 -2.77 4.40 -12.52
CA GLY A 490 -3.47 3.69 -11.44
C GLY A 490 -3.03 2.23 -11.27
N PHE A 491 -1.74 1.91 -11.43
CA PHE A 491 -1.23 0.54 -11.37
C PHE A 491 -1.70 -0.27 -10.14
N GLN A 492 -1.80 -1.60 -10.30
CA GLN A 492 -2.20 -2.55 -9.27
C GLN A 492 -1.17 -2.56 -8.13
N MET A 493 -1.47 -1.83 -7.06
CA MET A 493 -0.66 -1.81 -5.84
C MET A 493 -1.23 -2.83 -4.86
N THR A 494 -0.35 -3.55 -4.18
CA THR A 494 -0.73 -4.25 -2.93
C THR A 494 -0.88 -3.19 -1.84
N ILE A 495 -2.07 -3.10 -1.25
CA ILE A 495 -2.44 -2.06 -0.29
C ILE A 495 -2.62 -2.70 1.09
N LEU A 496 -2.08 -2.06 2.14
CA LEU A 496 -2.34 -2.43 3.54
C LEU A 496 -2.70 -1.18 4.36
N GLY A 497 -3.77 -1.26 5.16
CA GLY A 497 -4.21 -0.14 5.99
C GLY A 497 -3.28 0.11 7.18
N LEU A 498 -3.03 1.38 7.52
CA LEU A 498 -2.29 1.69 8.76
C LEU A 498 -3.04 1.21 10.01
N GLY A 499 -4.37 1.15 9.98
CA GLY A 499 -5.19 0.58 11.04
C GLY A 499 -4.84 -0.89 11.32
N ASP A 500 -4.59 -1.68 10.28
CA ASP A 500 -4.26 -3.10 10.38
C ASP A 500 -2.87 -3.34 10.99
N ILE A 501 -2.00 -2.32 10.95
CA ILE A 501 -0.67 -2.34 11.59
C ILE A 501 -0.76 -1.80 13.03
N ILE A 502 -1.41 -0.65 13.20
CA ILE A 502 -1.44 0.09 14.47
C ILE A 502 -2.29 -0.65 15.52
N ILE A 503 -3.46 -1.17 15.13
CA ILE A 503 -4.42 -1.75 16.08
C ILE A 503 -3.84 -3.01 16.76
N PRO A 504 -3.33 -4.03 16.02
CA PRO A 504 -2.61 -5.15 16.65
C PRO A 504 -1.26 -4.70 17.25
N GLY A 505 -0.61 -3.68 16.68
CA GLY A 505 0.62 -3.12 17.20
C GLY A 505 0.48 -2.53 18.62
N TYR A 506 -0.70 -2.03 19.00
CA TYR A 506 -0.95 -1.61 20.39
C TYR A 506 -0.86 -2.76 21.38
N LEU A 507 -1.37 -3.94 21.02
CA LEU A 507 -1.25 -5.13 21.87
C LEU A 507 0.22 -5.54 22.02
N VAL A 508 1.00 -5.46 20.93
CA VAL A 508 2.45 -5.71 20.96
C VAL A 508 3.16 -4.72 21.89
N SER A 509 2.91 -3.42 21.72
CA SER A 509 3.49 -2.37 22.56
C SER A 509 3.11 -2.54 24.04
N HIS A 510 1.86 -2.93 24.33
CA HIS A 510 1.41 -3.23 25.69
C HIS A 510 2.13 -4.45 26.28
N GLY A 511 2.31 -5.53 25.49
CA GLY A 511 3.09 -6.70 25.93
C GLY A 511 4.52 -6.34 26.33
N PHE A 512 5.16 -5.42 25.60
CA PHE A 512 6.50 -4.94 25.96
C PHE A 512 6.51 -3.95 27.14
N THR A 513 5.45 -3.19 27.37
CA THR A 513 5.46 -2.07 28.32
C THR A 513 4.62 -2.27 29.58
N MET A 514 3.95 -3.41 29.78
CA MET A 514 3.10 -3.60 30.97
C MET A 514 3.82 -3.35 32.30
N ASN A 515 3.14 -2.66 33.23
CA ASN A 515 3.66 -2.33 34.56
C ASN A 515 3.47 -3.51 35.52
N GLY A 516 4.40 -3.66 36.47
CA GLY A 516 4.30 -4.68 37.52
C GLY A 516 4.74 -6.08 37.09
N PHE A 517 5.32 -6.23 35.90
CA PHE A 517 5.81 -7.51 35.38
C PHE A 517 7.32 -7.50 35.18
N ASP A 518 7.93 -8.65 35.41
CA ASP A 518 9.34 -8.89 35.13
C ASP A 518 9.69 -8.57 33.68
N GLU A 519 10.94 -8.14 33.47
CA GLU A 519 11.45 -7.85 32.13
C GLU A 519 11.36 -9.08 31.20
N LYS A 520 11.68 -10.27 31.72
CA LYS A 520 11.56 -11.52 30.97
C LYS A 520 10.13 -11.81 30.54
N ALA A 521 9.15 -11.57 31.43
CA ALA A 521 7.74 -11.73 31.11
C ALA A 521 7.36 -10.77 29.97
N ARG A 522 7.70 -9.49 30.07
CA ARG A 522 7.43 -8.47 29.03
C ARG A 522 7.96 -8.86 27.65
N ILE A 523 9.19 -9.34 27.60
CA ILE A 523 9.79 -9.81 26.34
C ILE A 523 9.01 -11.00 25.77
N ILE A 524 8.58 -11.96 26.61
CA ILE A 524 7.80 -13.12 26.18
C ILE A 524 6.45 -12.70 25.59
N TYR A 525 5.67 -11.89 26.31
CA TYR A 525 4.36 -11.44 25.81
C TYR A 525 4.49 -10.59 24.54
N GLY A 526 5.47 -9.69 24.49
CA GLY A 526 5.76 -8.90 23.29
C GLY A 526 6.12 -9.77 22.08
N THR A 527 7.05 -10.73 22.25
CA THR A 527 7.50 -11.62 21.16
C THR A 527 6.41 -12.58 20.67
N VAL A 528 5.63 -13.18 21.57
CA VAL A 528 4.50 -14.05 21.20
C VAL A 528 3.49 -13.29 20.34
N THR A 529 3.20 -12.03 20.71
CA THR A 529 2.24 -11.20 19.96
C THR A 529 2.80 -10.76 18.60
N VAL A 530 4.10 -10.48 18.51
CA VAL A 530 4.78 -10.19 17.23
C VAL A 530 4.69 -11.39 16.28
N ILE A 531 4.96 -12.60 16.78
CA ILE A 531 4.82 -13.84 15.99
C ILE A 531 3.36 -14.03 15.57
N GLY A 532 2.42 -13.83 16.49
CA GLY A 532 0.99 -13.89 16.22
C GLY A 532 0.56 -12.93 15.12
N TYR A 533 1.07 -11.69 15.12
CA TYR A 533 0.82 -10.71 14.08
C TYR A 533 1.35 -11.16 12.72
N GLY A 534 2.60 -11.64 12.67
CA GLY A 534 3.22 -12.12 11.44
C GLY A 534 2.49 -13.32 10.83
N VAL A 535 2.08 -14.29 11.65
CA VAL A 535 1.28 -15.45 11.22
C VAL A 535 -0.12 -15.03 10.78
N GLY A 536 -0.75 -14.11 11.53
CA GLY A 536 -2.06 -13.57 11.18
C GLY A 536 -2.04 -12.87 9.83
N LEU A 537 -1.01 -12.08 9.54
CA LEU A 537 -0.87 -11.38 8.26
C LEU A 537 -0.64 -12.38 7.10
N ILE A 538 0.14 -13.44 7.30
CA ILE A 538 0.27 -14.52 6.30
C ILE A 538 -1.09 -15.17 6.02
N ALA A 539 -1.87 -15.45 7.07
CA ALA A 539 -3.22 -15.99 6.92
C ALA A 539 -4.15 -15.06 6.12
N THR A 540 -4.04 -13.73 6.31
CA THR A 540 -4.80 -12.75 5.49
C THR A 540 -4.46 -12.90 4.01
N PHE A 541 -3.19 -13.04 3.65
CA PHE A 541 -2.77 -13.15 2.26
C PHE A 541 -3.21 -14.47 1.62
N ILE A 542 -3.13 -15.57 2.37
CA ILE A 542 -3.64 -16.88 1.92
C ILE A 542 -5.15 -16.78 1.67
N ALA A 543 -5.91 -16.15 2.57
CA ALA A 543 -7.34 -15.96 2.40
C ALA A 543 -7.68 -15.09 1.18
N LEU A 544 -6.95 -13.98 0.97
CA LEU A 544 -7.12 -13.12 -0.21
C LEU A 544 -6.87 -13.89 -1.52
N TYR A 545 -5.82 -14.73 -1.54
CA TYR A 545 -5.48 -15.55 -2.71
C TYR A 545 -6.56 -16.60 -3.01
N LEU A 546 -7.04 -17.31 -1.98
CA LEU A 546 -8.03 -18.38 -2.14
C LEU A 546 -9.43 -17.84 -2.50
N MET A 547 -9.85 -16.74 -1.87
CA MET A 547 -11.22 -16.24 -1.98
C MET A 547 -11.43 -15.32 -3.19
N LYS A 548 -10.34 -14.82 -3.82
CA LYS A 548 -10.39 -13.88 -4.97
C LYS A 548 -11.31 -12.67 -4.78
N MET A 549 -11.54 -12.31 -3.53
CA MET A 549 -12.38 -11.18 -3.09
C MET A 549 -11.65 -10.46 -1.98
N ALA A 550 -11.88 -9.15 -1.85
CA ALA A 550 -11.34 -8.38 -0.75
C ALA A 550 -11.85 -8.96 0.59
N GLN A 551 -10.91 -9.24 1.50
CA GLN A 551 -11.19 -9.78 2.83
C GLN A 551 -10.80 -8.73 3.89
N PRO A 552 -11.59 -8.58 4.98
CA PRO A 552 -11.23 -7.72 6.10
C PRO A 552 -9.97 -8.29 6.78
N ALA A 553 -8.90 -7.51 6.90
CA ALA A 553 -7.63 -8.00 7.43
C ALA A 553 -7.71 -8.31 8.95
N LEU A 554 -8.50 -7.53 9.69
CA LEU A 554 -8.63 -7.66 11.14
C LEU A 554 -9.29 -8.98 11.56
N ILE A 555 -10.06 -9.63 10.69
CA ILE A 555 -10.71 -10.91 10.99
C ILE A 555 -9.69 -12.01 11.31
N TYR A 556 -8.51 -11.93 10.70
CA TYR A 556 -7.40 -12.84 10.95
C TYR A 556 -6.44 -12.26 11.99
N LEU A 557 -6.06 -10.98 11.88
CA LEU A 557 -5.04 -10.40 12.76
C LEU A 557 -5.44 -10.38 14.25
N VAL A 558 -6.71 -10.09 14.57
CA VAL A 558 -7.17 -10.02 15.96
C VAL A 558 -7.09 -11.36 16.69
N PRO A 559 -7.67 -12.47 16.18
CA PRO A 559 -7.57 -13.76 16.89
C PRO A 559 -6.12 -14.26 16.95
N PHE A 560 -5.32 -14.11 15.89
CA PHE A 560 -3.93 -14.58 15.88
C PHE A 560 -2.99 -13.79 16.80
N THR A 561 -3.36 -12.59 17.25
CA THR A 561 -2.59 -11.80 18.22
C THR A 561 -3.15 -11.91 19.63
N LEU A 562 -4.47 -11.82 19.79
CA LEU A 562 -5.11 -11.77 21.10
C LEU A 562 -5.20 -13.14 21.78
N ILE A 563 -5.51 -14.20 21.03
CA ILE A 563 -5.65 -15.55 21.61
C ILE A 563 -4.32 -16.03 22.19
N PRO A 564 -3.18 -15.98 21.45
CA PRO A 564 -1.89 -16.39 22.01
C PRO A 564 -1.49 -15.58 23.25
N PHE A 565 -1.75 -14.27 23.25
CA PHE A 565 -1.51 -13.42 24.42
C PHE A 565 -2.29 -13.90 25.64
N CYS A 566 -3.60 -14.11 25.49
CA CYS A 566 -4.48 -14.60 26.56
C CYS A 566 -4.10 -16.00 27.03
N VAL A 567 -3.74 -16.90 26.11
CA VAL A 567 -3.32 -18.28 26.44
C VAL A 567 -2.05 -18.26 27.30
N VAL A 568 -1.03 -17.45 26.93
CA VAL A 568 0.18 -17.31 27.74
C VAL A 568 -0.14 -16.74 29.12
N ALA A 569 -1.03 -15.74 29.20
CA ALA A 569 -1.45 -15.15 30.46
C ALA A 569 -2.20 -16.14 31.38
N LEU A 570 -3.00 -17.03 30.80
CA LEU A 570 -3.70 -18.09 31.52
C LEU A 570 -2.76 -19.19 32.01
N ILE A 571 -1.80 -19.62 31.18
CA ILE A 571 -0.80 -20.64 31.55
C ILE A 571 0.07 -20.16 32.72
N ARG A 572 0.40 -18.85 32.77
CA ARG A 572 1.19 -18.26 33.85
C ARG A 572 0.38 -17.91 35.10
N GLY A 573 -0.96 -18.01 35.04
CA GLY A 573 -1.84 -17.62 36.15
C GLY A 573 -1.93 -16.10 36.40
N GLU A 574 -1.40 -15.28 35.49
CA GLU A 574 -1.29 -13.82 35.62
C GLU A 574 -2.44 -13.06 34.93
N PHE A 575 -3.41 -13.78 34.35
CA PHE A 575 -4.46 -13.20 33.50
C PHE A 575 -5.20 -12.04 34.15
N MET A 576 -5.62 -12.15 35.41
CA MET A 576 -6.35 -11.06 36.08
C MET A 576 -5.49 -9.81 36.30
N SER A 577 -4.19 -9.98 36.54
CA SER A 577 -3.25 -8.88 36.71
C SER A 577 -3.04 -8.13 35.39
N VAL A 578 -2.90 -8.86 34.28
CA VAL A 578 -2.76 -8.24 32.94
C VAL A 578 -4.09 -7.63 32.47
N TRP A 579 -5.21 -8.30 32.74
CA TRP A 579 -6.56 -7.87 32.36
C TRP A 579 -6.94 -6.53 32.98
N ASN A 580 -6.74 -6.38 34.29
CA ASN A 580 -7.07 -5.15 35.01
C ASN A 580 -5.99 -4.07 34.87
N GLY A 581 -4.74 -4.48 34.62
CA GLY A 581 -3.57 -3.62 34.75
C GLY A 581 -3.17 -3.47 36.23
N VAL A 582 -1.86 -3.43 36.50
CA VAL A 582 -1.34 -3.20 37.85
C VAL A 582 -1.25 -1.68 38.09
N PRO A 583 -1.98 -1.11 39.07
CA PRO A 583 -1.86 0.31 39.41
C PRO A 583 -0.45 0.61 39.95
N PHE A 584 0.03 1.82 39.71
CA PHE A 584 1.34 2.27 40.19
C PHE A 584 1.27 2.52 41.70
N GLU A 585 1.65 1.55 42.53
CA GLU A 585 1.91 1.82 43.95
C GLU A 585 3.19 2.68 44.05
N ARG A 586 3.10 3.84 44.70
CA ARG A 586 4.28 4.65 45.09
C ARG A 586 4.73 4.23 46.48
N PRO A 587 5.82 3.47 46.67
CA PRO A 587 6.29 3.09 48.01
C PRO A 587 7.15 4.19 48.65
N ILE A 588 6.71 5.46 48.69
CA ILE A 588 7.49 6.55 49.32
C ILE A 588 6.62 7.55 50.12
N LEU A 589 5.30 7.66 49.89
CA LEU A 589 4.50 8.66 50.62
C LEU A 589 4.06 8.22 52.03
N GLU A 590 4.06 6.92 52.34
CA GLU A 590 3.72 6.43 53.69
C GLU A 590 4.87 6.60 54.70
N CYS A 591 6.13 6.57 54.28
CA CYS A 591 7.24 6.84 55.19
C CYS A 591 7.32 8.32 55.61
N LEU A 592 6.89 9.25 54.75
CA LEU A 592 6.92 10.68 55.05
C LEU A 592 5.72 11.13 55.91
N THR A 593 4.57 10.46 55.81
CA THR A 593 3.41 10.71 56.69
C THR A 593 3.57 10.04 58.05
N ALA A 594 4.18 8.86 58.13
CA ALA A 594 4.51 8.22 59.41
C ALA A 594 5.51 9.03 60.23
N SER A 595 6.51 9.66 59.58
CA SER A 595 7.48 10.52 60.27
C SER A 595 6.88 11.87 60.71
N ARG A 596 5.75 12.30 60.12
CA ARG A 596 5.11 13.58 60.46
C ARG A 596 4.14 13.47 61.64
N ASN A 597 3.63 12.27 61.93
CA ASN A 597 2.72 12.03 63.05
C ASN A 597 3.43 11.62 64.36
N SER A 598 4.77 11.59 64.38
CA SER A 598 5.56 11.16 65.55
C SER A 598 6.25 12.31 66.29
N GLY A 599 5.92 13.57 66.02
CA GLY A 599 6.72 14.73 66.43
C GLY A 599 5.95 15.98 66.85
N GLU A 600 4.79 15.84 67.46
CA GLU A 600 4.14 16.93 68.22
C GLU A 600 3.96 16.48 69.66
N ASP A 601 4.97 16.76 70.50
CA ASP A 601 4.89 16.99 71.95
C ASP A 601 6.29 17.39 72.45
N GLY A 602 6.46 18.63 72.94
CA GLY A 602 7.65 19.00 73.73
C GLY A 602 8.31 20.35 73.40
N GLU A 603 7.90 21.36 74.18
CA GLU A 603 8.59 22.58 74.63
C GLU A 603 10.04 22.90 74.21
N ALA A 604 10.21 24.17 73.82
CA ALA A 604 11.28 25.13 74.14
C ALA A 604 12.70 24.63 74.48
N LEU A 605 13.71 25.08 73.71
CA LEU A 605 14.80 25.96 74.16
C LEU A 605 15.80 26.20 72.99
N ALA A 606 16.09 27.46 72.66
CA ALA A 606 17.24 27.79 71.82
C ALA A 606 18.55 27.60 72.60
N PRO A 607 19.64 27.14 71.95
CA PRO A 607 20.82 27.99 71.95
C PRO A 607 21.60 28.01 70.62
N GLN A 608 22.36 29.09 70.50
CA GLN A 608 23.29 29.46 69.43
C GLN A 608 24.51 28.52 69.28
N PRO A 609 25.32 28.69 68.20
CA PRO A 609 26.23 27.68 67.70
C PRO A 609 27.58 27.70 68.44
N SER A 610 28.16 26.52 68.68
CA SER A 610 29.55 26.39 69.10
C SER A 610 30.26 25.29 68.33
N ALA A 611 31.39 25.71 67.76
CA ALA A 611 32.35 24.91 67.03
C ALA A 611 32.99 23.83 67.92
N SER A 612 33.33 22.72 67.28
CA SER A 612 34.18 21.64 67.80
C SER A 612 35.61 22.11 68.07
N PRO A 613 36.24 21.74 69.20
CA PRO A 613 37.64 22.00 69.45
C PRO A 613 38.55 20.85 68.99
N ASP A 614 39.69 21.27 68.43
CA ASP A 614 41.07 20.83 68.70
C ASP A 614 41.48 19.36 68.47
N ARG A 615 42.47 19.15 67.59
CA ARG A 615 43.89 19.28 67.98
C ARG A 615 44.88 19.07 66.81
N GLU A 616 45.81 20.01 66.72
CA GLU A 616 47.29 19.89 66.54
C GLU A 616 47.82 18.92 65.46
N GLY A 617 48.71 19.27 64.54
CA GLY A 617 49.58 20.43 64.35
C GLY A 617 50.73 20.05 63.38
N VAL A 618 51.57 21.04 63.03
CA VAL A 618 52.85 20.99 62.28
C VAL A 618 52.69 21.04 60.74
N GLU A 619 52.81 22.18 60.04
CA GLU A 619 53.96 23.09 59.72
C GLU A 619 54.58 22.83 58.33
N GLN A 620 54.70 23.93 57.56
CA GLN A 620 55.68 24.24 56.49
C GLN A 620 55.69 23.39 55.20
N GLU A 621 55.91 23.89 53.98
CA GLU A 621 56.24 25.22 53.44
C GLU A 621 56.05 25.19 51.90
N SER A 622 55.87 26.38 51.33
CA SER A 622 56.22 26.89 49.98
C SER A 622 56.79 25.92 48.93
N THR A 623 56.49 26.02 47.64
CA THR A 623 56.92 27.02 46.63
C THR A 623 56.51 26.38 45.28
N GLN A 624 56.13 27.03 44.19
CA GLN A 624 56.10 28.41 43.74
C GLN A 624 55.15 28.48 42.53
#